data_AF-T2J3F4-F1
#
_entry.id   AF-T2J3F4-F1
#
_cell.length_a   1.000
_cell.length_b   1.000
_cell.length_c   1.000
_cell.angle_alpha   90.00
_cell.angle_beta   90.00
_cell.angle_gamma   90.00
#
_symmetry.space_group_name_H-M   'P 1'
#
loop_
_entity.id
_entity.type
_entity.pdbx_description
1 polymer ?
#
loop_
_entity_poly.entity_id
_entity_poly.type
_entity_poly.pdbx_seq_one_letter_code
_entity_poly.pdbx_strand_id
1 'polypeptide(L)'
;MECDNNQEFITTGTGQDIKEKSEKLWQDAATQGAVFCGFHVFSEDEIIVTPNPIKDQAIVEVGEVDACLRFQVSSGEITLNSYRDPQGFTLQSGNQYDYCLDNKPDSLSNFNPTNESIAMQIFFAKERGYQFCNELQENGGQEGLKRTIQLIANKGTIELDYNMYSIPDSVIVTYEGKELVRKENISGSDSLSIPFQGKSGQVTVEIVGNQDKSGTRWNYNLKCPQ
;
A
#
# COMPACT_ATOMS: atom_id res chain seq x y z
N MET A 1 11.42 25.96 -13.42
CA MET A 1 10.95 26.12 -14.82
C MET A 1 9.51 26.57 -14.70
N GLU A 2 9.24 27.86 -14.92
CA GLU A 2 7.87 28.36 -15.02
C GLU A 2 7.39 28.08 -16.45
N CYS A 3 6.53 27.09 -16.56
CA CYS A 3 5.88 26.67 -17.79
C CYS A 3 4.57 27.45 -17.94
N ASP A 4 4.66 28.75 -18.19
CA ASP A 4 3.48 29.60 -18.32
C ASP A 4 3.14 29.83 -19.80
N ASN A 5 2.60 28.78 -20.43
CA ASN A 5 1.71 28.94 -21.57
C ASN A 5 0.72 27.76 -21.58
N ASN A 6 -0.49 27.99 -21.08
CA ASN A 6 -1.57 27.00 -20.93
C ASN A 6 -2.21 26.63 -22.29
N GLN A 7 -1.39 26.26 -23.28
CA GLN A 7 -1.84 25.84 -24.60
C GLN A 7 -1.66 24.35 -24.76
N GLU A 8 -2.74 23.64 -25.06
CA GLU A 8 -2.77 22.20 -25.30
C GLU A 8 -3.03 21.91 -26.78
N PHE A 9 -2.30 20.92 -27.31
CA PHE A 9 -2.42 20.46 -28.68
C PHE A 9 -2.58 18.94 -28.66
N ILE A 10 -3.70 18.44 -29.19
CA ILE A 10 -4.05 17.01 -29.13
C ILE A 10 -4.34 16.50 -30.55
N THR A 11 -3.80 15.32 -30.86
CA THR A 11 -4.11 14.59 -32.09
C THR A 11 -4.21 13.09 -31.80
N THR A 12 -5.07 12.39 -32.52
CA THR A 12 -5.24 10.93 -32.42
C THR A 12 -4.80 10.26 -33.71
N GLY A 13 -4.25 9.05 -33.64
CA GLY A 13 -3.70 8.34 -34.79
C GLY A 13 -3.39 6.88 -34.54
N THR A 14 -2.69 6.27 -35.47
CA THR A 14 -2.22 4.88 -35.38
C THR A 14 -0.70 4.88 -35.14
N GLY A 15 -0.14 3.75 -34.74
CA GLY A 15 1.32 3.63 -34.65
C GLY A 15 2.05 3.91 -35.97
N GLN A 16 1.38 3.79 -37.12
CA GLN A 16 1.99 4.02 -38.44
C GLN A 16 2.17 5.50 -38.77
N ASP A 17 1.27 6.38 -38.32
CA ASP A 17 1.28 7.81 -38.64
C ASP A 17 1.84 8.69 -37.51
N ILE A 18 2.31 8.07 -36.41
CA ILE A 18 2.77 8.76 -35.21
C ILE A 18 3.87 9.79 -35.49
N LYS A 19 4.81 9.46 -36.38
CA LYS A 19 5.92 10.37 -36.72
C LYS A 19 5.40 11.64 -37.38
N GLU A 20 4.61 11.49 -38.44
CA GLU A 20 4.07 12.62 -39.21
C GLU A 20 3.14 13.48 -38.34
N LYS A 21 2.34 12.86 -37.48
CA LYS A 21 1.45 13.57 -36.55
C LYS A 21 2.22 14.32 -35.47
N SER A 22 3.26 13.72 -34.89
CA SER A 22 4.10 14.38 -33.90
C SER A 22 4.82 15.59 -34.49
N GLU A 23 5.38 15.45 -35.70
CA GLU A 23 6.04 16.54 -36.42
C GLU A 23 5.07 17.68 -36.73
N LYS A 24 3.86 17.36 -37.19
CA LYS A 24 2.83 18.37 -37.47
C LYS A 24 2.39 19.09 -36.20
N LEU A 25 2.12 18.35 -35.12
CA LEU A 25 1.69 18.93 -33.86
C LEU A 25 2.74 19.88 -33.28
N TRP A 26 4.02 19.50 -33.40
CA TRP A 26 5.15 20.37 -33.04
C TRP A 26 5.17 21.66 -33.87
N GLN A 27 4.99 21.57 -35.19
CA GLN A 27 4.95 22.75 -36.07
C GLN A 27 3.77 23.67 -35.76
N ASP A 28 2.58 23.11 -35.56
CA ASP A 28 1.36 23.86 -35.26
C ASP A 28 1.52 24.66 -33.97
N ALA A 29 2.08 24.03 -32.94
CA ALA A 29 2.27 24.64 -31.64
C ALA A 29 3.45 25.63 -31.61
N ALA A 30 4.55 25.35 -32.32
CA ALA A 30 5.64 26.32 -32.52
C ALA A 30 5.15 27.60 -33.23
N THR A 31 4.26 27.45 -34.22
CA THR A 31 3.66 28.58 -34.96
C THR A 31 2.79 29.46 -34.06
N GLN A 32 2.19 28.88 -33.02
CA GLN A 32 1.36 29.59 -32.04
C GLN A 32 2.17 30.20 -30.87
N GLY A 33 3.50 30.08 -30.91
CA GLY A 33 4.38 30.60 -29.85
C GLY A 33 4.28 29.80 -28.55
N ALA A 34 3.85 28.54 -28.62
CA ALA A 34 3.76 27.67 -27.45
C ALA A 34 5.17 27.38 -26.88
N VAL A 35 5.26 27.33 -25.55
CA VAL A 35 6.44 26.87 -24.83
C VAL A 35 6.07 25.53 -24.21
N PHE A 36 6.70 24.44 -24.68
CA PHE A 36 6.36 23.10 -24.21
C PHE A 36 7.14 22.74 -22.96
N CYS A 37 6.47 22.04 -22.04
CA CYS A 37 7.10 21.46 -20.87
C CYS A 37 6.98 19.93 -20.79
N GLY A 38 6.17 19.35 -21.68
CA GLY A 38 6.03 17.92 -21.83
C GLY A 38 5.51 17.59 -23.23
N PHE A 39 5.92 16.44 -23.74
CA PHE A 39 5.33 15.81 -24.90
C PHE A 39 4.93 14.40 -24.48
N HIS A 40 3.64 14.10 -24.56
CA HIS A 40 3.09 12.82 -24.13
C HIS A 40 2.42 12.14 -25.31
N VAL A 41 2.79 10.88 -25.51
CA VAL A 41 2.13 9.96 -26.42
C VAL A 41 1.47 8.90 -25.54
N PHE A 42 0.22 8.57 -25.84
CA PHE A 42 -0.53 7.54 -25.14
C PHE A 42 -0.90 6.45 -26.16
N SER A 43 -0.55 5.19 -25.88
CA SER A 43 -1.23 4.03 -26.45
C SER A 43 -2.60 3.80 -25.79
N GLU A 44 -3.42 2.92 -26.38
CA GLU A 44 -4.78 2.65 -25.86
C GLU A 44 -4.80 2.07 -24.44
N ASP A 45 -3.69 1.48 -24.01
CA ASP A 45 -3.47 0.89 -22.68
C ASP A 45 -2.61 1.77 -21.75
N GLU A 46 -2.13 2.92 -22.23
CA GLU A 46 -1.32 3.84 -21.43
C GLU A 46 -2.18 4.88 -20.71
N ILE A 47 -1.93 5.01 -19.40
CA ILE A 47 -2.58 5.97 -18.52
C ILE A 47 -1.50 6.68 -17.72
N ILE A 48 -1.51 8.00 -17.73
CA ILE A 48 -0.64 8.83 -16.90
C ILE A 48 -1.43 9.32 -15.70
N VAL A 49 -0.87 9.10 -14.52
CA VAL A 49 -1.40 9.59 -13.25
C VAL A 49 -0.57 10.80 -12.81
N THR A 50 -1.20 11.97 -12.74
CA THR A 50 -0.53 13.21 -12.33
C THR A 50 -1.13 13.71 -11.00
N PRO A 51 -0.34 13.94 -9.95
CA PRO A 51 -0.85 14.50 -8.69
C PRO A 51 -1.24 15.98 -8.85
N ASN A 52 -2.35 16.40 -8.22
CA ASN A 52 -2.85 17.77 -8.23
C ASN A 52 -3.33 18.19 -6.83
N PRO A 53 -3.03 19.41 -6.32
CA PRO A 53 -1.79 20.17 -6.47
C PRO A 53 -0.61 19.51 -5.72
N ILE A 54 0.64 19.77 -6.12
CA ILE A 54 1.88 19.16 -5.58
C ILE A 54 2.02 19.24 -4.04
N LYS A 55 1.31 20.17 -3.38
CA LYS A 55 1.42 20.39 -1.93
C LYS A 55 0.77 19.27 -1.10
N ASP A 56 -0.24 18.61 -1.63
CA ASP A 56 -0.90 17.50 -0.95
C ASP A 56 -0.36 16.18 -1.51
N GLN A 57 0.04 15.27 -0.63
CA GLN A 57 0.52 13.95 -1.06
C GLN A 57 -0.66 13.16 -1.65
N ALA A 58 -0.60 12.95 -2.97
CA ALA A 58 -1.53 12.09 -3.67
C ALA A 58 -1.11 10.62 -3.55
N ILE A 59 -2.04 9.76 -3.19
CA ILE A 59 -1.82 8.32 -3.06
C ILE A 59 -2.92 7.61 -3.82
N VAL A 60 -2.51 6.84 -4.81
CA VAL A 60 -3.40 6.03 -5.65
C VAL A 60 -2.95 4.58 -5.62
N GLU A 61 -3.89 3.69 -5.32
CA GLU A 61 -3.69 2.26 -5.51
C GLU A 61 -4.14 1.90 -6.93
N VAL A 62 -3.27 1.20 -7.66
CA VAL A 62 -3.54 0.74 -9.02
C VAL A 62 -3.56 -0.78 -9.02
N GLY A 63 -4.64 -1.36 -9.54
CA GLY A 63 -4.82 -2.81 -9.65
C GLY A 63 -5.56 -3.20 -10.92
N GLU A 64 -5.75 -4.49 -11.12
CA GLU A 64 -6.47 -5.05 -12.27
C GLU A 64 -7.76 -5.72 -11.80
N VAL A 65 -8.87 -5.45 -12.51
CA VAL A 65 -10.17 -6.10 -12.28
C VAL A 65 -10.83 -6.42 -13.61
N ASP A 66 -10.99 -7.70 -13.91
CA ASP A 66 -11.38 -8.22 -15.22
C ASP A 66 -10.43 -7.73 -16.33
N ALA A 67 -10.95 -6.94 -17.28
CA ALA A 67 -10.22 -6.29 -18.37
C ALA A 67 -10.04 -4.77 -18.13
N CYS A 68 -9.98 -4.36 -16.86
CA CYS A 68 -9.86 -2.95 -16.47
C CYS A 68 -8.68 -2.72 -15.53
N LEU A 69 -8.05 -1.55 -15.68
CA LEU A 69 -7.17 -0.96 -14.67
C LEU A 69 -8.03 -0.17 -13.68
N ARG A 70 -7.95 -0.53 -12.41
CA ARG A 70 -8.65 0.12 -11.30
C ARG A 70 -7.72 1.09 -10.59
N PHE A 71 -8.18 2.32 -10.45
CA PHE A 71 -7.51 3.39 -9.71
C PHE A 71 -8.34 3.74 -8.48
N GLN A 72 -7.76 3.66 -7.29
CA GLN A 72 -8.39 4.03 -6.02
C GLN A 72 -7.58 5.13 -5.35
N VAL A 73 -8.13 6.35 -5.29
CA VAL A 73 -7.45 7.51 -4.72
C VAL A 73 -7.63 7.52 -3.21
N SER A 74 -6.60 7.14 -2.45
CA SER A 74 -6.64 7.09 -0.98
C SER A 74 -6.43 8.48 -0.36
N SER A 75 -5.58 9.31 -0.96
CA SER A 75 -5.25 10.65 -0.48
C SER A 75 -4.99 11.61 -1.63
N GLY A 76 -5.24 12.89 -1.38
CA GLY A 76 -5.01 13.97 -2.34
C GLY A 76 -5.97 13.94 -3.51
N GLU A 77 -5.55 14.59 -4.59
CA GLU A 77 -6.24 14.64 -5.86
C GLU A 77 -5.25 14.30 -6.98
N ILE A 78 -5.73 13.62 -8.02
CA ILE A 78 -4.95 13.23 -9.19
C ILE A 78 -5.73 13.60 -10.45
N THR A 79 -5.01 13.82 -11.55
CA THR A 79 -5.55 13.86 -12.90
C THR A 79 -5.11 12.60 -13.62
N LEU A 80 -6.07 11.88 -14.20
CA LEU A 80 -5.82 10.74 -15.06
C LEU A 80 -5.91 11.17 -16.52
N ASN A 81 -4.81 11.08 -17.24
CA ASN A 81 -4.74 11.30 -18.69
C ASN A 81 -4.64 9.94 -19.39
N SER A 82 -5.41 9.72 -20.45
CA SER A 82 -5.42 8.46 -21.19
C SER A 82 -5.66 8.69 -22.69
N TYR A 83 -5.58 7.63 -23.48
CA TYR A 83 -5.96 7.70 -24.90
C TYR A 83 -7.42 8.17 -25.12
N ARG A 84 -8.36 7.75 -24.26
CA ARG A 84 -9.79 8.12 -24.38
C ARG A 84 -10.09 9.51 -23.87
N ASP A 85 -9.32 9.98 -22.89
CA ASP A 85 -9.42 11.33 -22.34
C ASP A 85 -8.00 11.93 -22.19
N PRO A 86 -7.45 12.52 -23.26
CA PRO A 86 -6.09 13.06 -23.23
C PRO A 86 -5.97 14.34 -22.41
N GLN A 87 -7.03 15.14 -22.31
CA GLN A 87 -7.09 16.32 -21.43
C GLN A 87 -7.12 15.90 -19.96
N GLY A 88 -7.65 14.71 -19.72
CA GLY A 88 -7.66 14.06 -18.44
C GLY A 88 -8.81 14.56 -17.57
N PHE A 89 -9.15 13.73 -16.61
CA PHE A 89 -10.18 14.03 -15.63
C PHE A 89 -9.63 13.86 -14.23
N THR A 90 -10.15 14.68 -13.33
CA THR A 90 -9.68 14.74 -11.96
C THR A 90 -10.42 13.75 -11.08
N LEU A 91 -9.66 13.02 -10.25
CA LEU A 91 -10.16 12.15 -9.19
C LEU A 91 -9.64 12.63 -7.84
N GLN A 92 -10.50 12.59 -6.84
CA GLN A 92 -10.20 13.00 -5.47
C GLN A 92 -10.23 11.79 -4.53
N SER A 93 -9.67 11.97 -3.32
CA SER A 93 -9.72 10.97 -2.26
C SER A 93 -11.13 10.37 -2.09
N GLY A 94 -11.21 9.04 -2.08
CA GLY A 94 -12.45 8.27 -2.03
C GLY A 94 -13.05 7.94 -3.40
N ASN A 95 -12.51 8.44 -4.51
CA ASN A 95 -12.93 8.00 -5.84
C ASN A 95 -12.25 6.68 -6.25
N GLN A 96 -13.03 5.83 -6.89
CA GLN A 96 -12.57 4.64 -7.59
C GLN A 96 -12.95 4.75 -9.06
N TYR A 97 -11.98 4.59 -9.95
CA TYR A 97 -12.18 4.62 -11.39
C TYR A 97 -11.66 3.34 -12.05
N ASP A 98 -12.49 2.72 -12.88
CA ASP A 98 -12.11 1.56 -13.68
C ASP A 98 -11.97 2.00 -15.15
N TYR A 99 -10.74 1.97 -15.66
CA TYR A 99 -10.41 2.18 -17.07
C TYR A 99 -10.41 0.84 -17.80
N CYS A 100 -11.36 0.58 -18.68
CA CYS A 100 -11.59 -0.74 -19.27
C CYS A 100 -11.23 -0.79 -20.76
N LEU A 101 -10.58 -1.86 -21.22
CA LEU A 101 -10.37 -2.10 -22.65
C LEU A 101 -11.56 -2.88 -23.25
N ASP A 102 -11.49 -3.19 -24.55
CA ASP A 102 -12.41 -4.11 -25.24
C ASP A 102 -13.90 -3.74 -25.26
N ASN A 103 -14.22 -2.45 -25.46
CA ASN A 103 -15.60 -1.93 -25.50
C ASN A 103 -16.40 -2.08 -24.18
N LYS A 104 -15.74 -2.39 -23.06
CA LYS A 104 -16.35 -2.27 -21.74
C LYS A 104 -16.33 -0.80 -21.32
N PRO A 105 -17.45 -0.22 -20.84
CA PRO A 105 -17.49 1.17 -20.45
C PRO A 105 -16.64 1.40 -19.20
N ASP A 106 -15.93 2.53 -19.17
CA ASP A 106 -15.28 3.03 -17.97
C ASP A 106 -16.33 3.32 -16.88
N SER A 107 -15.93 3.22 -15.61
CA SER A 107 -16.85 3.50 -14.51
C SER A 107 -16.18 4.29 -13.39
N LEU A 108 -16.94 5.23 -12.85
CA LEU A 108 -16.57 6.00 -11.66
C LEU A 108 -17.49 5.63 -10.51
N SER A 109 -16.90 5.32 -9.37
CA SER A 109 -17.60 4.95 -8.14
C SER A 109 -16.83 5.52 -6.94
N ASN A 110 -17.35 5.26 -5.74
CA ASN A 110 -16.69 5.67 -4.50
C ASN A 110 -16.21 4.44 -3.73
N PHE A 111 -15.09 4.58 -3.05
CA PHE A 111 -14.60 3.65 -2.05
C PHE A 111 -14.31 4.40 -0.75
N ASN A 112 -14.21 3.67 0.36
CA ASN A 112 -13.83 4.28 1.63
C ASN A 112 -12.30 4.25 1.77
N PRO A 113 -11.60 5.41 1.72
CA PRO A 113 -10.14 5.44 1.81
C PRO A 113 -9.62 5.01 3.19
N THR A 114 -10.46 4.98 4.23
CA THR A 114 -10.08 4.44 5.54
C THR A 114 -10.08 2.92 5.60
N ASN A 115 -10.67 2.24 4.61
CA ASN A 115 -10.58 0.79 4.44
C ASN A 115 -9.33 0.44 3.63
N GLU A 116 -8.16 0.64 4.22
CA GLU A 116 -6.88 0.39 3.56
C GLU A 116 -6.71 -1.07 3.13
N SER A 117 -6.28 -1.26 1.88
CA SER A 117 -5.84 -2.57 1.40
C SER A 117 -4.63 -3.06 2.19
N ILE A 118 -4.34 -4.37 2.12
CA ILE A 118 -3.12 -4.91 2.74
C ILE A 118 -1.87 -4.25 2.16
N ALA A 119 -1.84 -3.96 0.86
CA ALA A 119 -0.74 -3.27 0.19
C ALA A 119 -0.54 -1.86 0.77
N MET A 120 -1.63 -1.13 1.01
CA MET A 120 -1.57 0.21 1.59
C MET A 120 -1.10 0.18 3.06
N GLN A 121 -1.59 -0.78 3.84
CA GLN A 121 -1.13 -0.97 5.22
C GLN A 121 0.37 -1.28 5.28
N ILE A 122 0.87 -2.13 4.38
CA ILE A 122 2.30 -2.43 4.20
C ILE A 122 3.05 -1.15 3.82
N PHE A 123 2.57 -0.40 2.83
CA PHE A 123 3.21 0.84 2.36
C PHE A 123 3.46 1.83 3.50
N PHE A 124 2.46 2.05 4.37
CA PHE A 124 2.56 2.99 5.49
C PHE A 124 3.17 2.42 6.78
N ALA A 125 3.45 1.12 6.84
CA ALA A 125 3.84 0.47 8.09
C ALA A 125 5.08 1.11 8.74
N LYS A 126 6.09 1.46 7.93
CA LYS A 126 7.31 2.12 8.43
C LYS A 126 7.02 3.50 9.03
N GLU A 127 6.17 4.30 8.38
CA GLU A 127 5.78 5.63 8.86
C GLU A 127 4.98 5.55 10.16
N ARG A 128 4.22 4.46 10.34
CA ARG A 128 3.48 4.16 11.58
C ARG A 128 4.35 3.54 12.68
N GLY A 129 5.64 3.33 12.43
CA GLY A 129 6.57 2.74 13.38
C GLY A 129 6.41 1.22 13.55
N TYR A 130 5.73 0.55 12.62
CA TYR A 130 5.60 -0.91 12.63
C TYR A 130 6.82 -1.55 12.00
N GLN A 131 7.21 -2.71 12.55
CA GLN A 131 8.23 -3.55 11.94
C GLN A 131 7.59 -4.54 10.97
N PHE A 132 8.18 -4.69 9.79
CA PHE A 132 7.81 -5.75 8.87
C PHE A 132 8.33 -7.09 9.37
N CYS A 133 7.50 -8.10 9.27
CA CYS A 133 7.89 -9.45 9.62
C CYS A 133 7.94 -10.34 8.39
N ASN A 134 9.18 -10.72 8.03
CA ASN A 134 9.44 -11.94 7.27
C ASN A 134 9.75 -13.06 8.27
N GLU A 135 10.69 -12.78 9.19
CA GLU A 135 11.01 -13.56 10.39
C GLU A 135 11.53 -12.54 11.43
N LEU A 136 11.02 -12.57 12.67
CA LEU A 136 11.42 -11.66 13.74
C LEU A 136 11.89 -12.45 14.96
N GLN A 137 13.13 -12.23 15.37
CA GLN A 137 13.69 -12.80 16.59
C GLN A 137 13.95 -11.72 17.62
N GLU A 138 13.46 -11.90 18.84
CA GLU A 138 13.63 -10.97 19.95
C GLU A 138 13.99 -11.72 21.23
N ASN A 139 14.61 -11.01 22.16
CA ASN A 139 14.95 -11.50 23.49
C ASN A 139 14.89 -10.37 24.50
N GLY A 140 14.70 -10.71 25.78
CA GLY A 140 14.63 -9.74 26.85
C GLY A 140 14.56 -10.40 28.22
N GLY A 141 14.21 -9.61 29.23
CA GLY A 141 14.14 -10.03 30.61
C GLY A 141 12.90 -9.52 31.33
N GLN A 142 13.10 -9.04 32.55
CA GLN A 142 12.00 -8.66 33.45
C GLN A 142 11.09 -7.61 32.84
N GLU A 143 11.63 -6.64 32.11
CA GLU A 143 10.86 -5.55 31.48
C GLU A 143 9.78 -6.03 30.50
N GLY A 144 9.93 -7.24 29.95
CA GLY A 144 9.04 -7.76 28.92
C GLY A 144 9.17 -7.00 27.60
N LEU A 145 8.21 -7.20 26.70
CA LEU A 145 8.15 -6.51 25.41
C LEU A 145 6.70 -6.41 24.98
N LYS A 146 6.32 -5.29 24.36
CA LYS A 146 5.09 -5.21 23.59
C LYS A 146 5.41 -4.60 22.23
N ARG A 147 5.09 -5.30 21.16
CA ARG A 147 5.39 -4.84 19.80
C ARG A 147 4.26 -5.16 18.84
N THR A 148 3.90 -4.16 18.04
CA THR A 148 3.01 -4.32 16.88
C THR A 148 3.85 -4.53 15.63
N ILE A 149 3.46 -5.54 14.87
CA ILE A 149 4.20 -6.10 13.74
C ILE A 149 3.29 -6.06 12.51
N GLN A 150 3.81 -5.55 11.40
CA GLN A 150 3.14 -5.57 10.10
C GLN A 150 3.43 -6.88 9.38
N LEU A 151 2.37 -7.62 9.11
CA LEU A 151 2.28 -8.79 8.24
C LEU A 151 2.03 -8.37 6.80
N ILE A 152 2.35 -9.26 5.87
CA ILE A 152 2.07 -9.07 4.44
C ILE A 152 0.70 -9.61 4.00
N ALA A 153 -0.04 -10.23 4.93
CA ALA A 153 -1.36 -10.80 4.73
C ALA A 153 -2.30 -10.46 5.89
N ASN A 154 -3.62 -10.46 5.62
CA ASN A 154 -4.68 -10.27 6.61
C ASN A 154 -5.39 -11.59 7.01
N LYS A 155 -4.86 -12.72 6.55
CA LYS A 155 -5.28 -14.07 6.92
C LYS A 155 -4.13 -15.04 6.75
N GLY A 156 -4.17 -16.15 7.47
CA GLY A 156 -3.18 -17.22 7.37
C GLY A 156 -2.85 -17.78 8.74
N THR A 157 -1.61 -18.25 8.88
CA THR A 157 -1.09 -18.82 10.13
C THR A 157 0.22 -18.14 10.47
N ILE A 158 0.37 -17.76 11.73
CA ILE A 158 1.61 -17.25 12.31
C ILE A 158 2.21 -18.38 13.15
N GLU A 159 3.50 -18.63 13.00
CA GLU A 159 4.22 -19.58 13.87
C GLU A 159 5.03 -18.78 14.91
N LEU A 160 4.83 -19.08 16.18
CA LEU A 160 5.54 -18.46 17.29
C LEU A 160 6.28 -19.53 18.09
N ASP A 161 7.60 -19.54 17.95
CA ASP A 161 8.51 -20.33 18.79
C ASP A 161 8.95 -19.45 19.96
N TYR A 162 8.82 -19.91 21.20
CA TYR A 162 9.32 -19.15 22.36
C TYR A 162 10.14 -20.02 23.30
N ASN A 163 10.96 -19.38 24.13
CA ASN A 163 11.64 -19.99 25.28
C ASN A 163 11.65 -19.01 26.46
N MET A 164 10.89 -19.33 27.50
CA MET A 164 10.83 -18.57 28.77
C MET A 164 11.83 -19.10 29.82
N TYR A 165 12.73 -19.99 29.42
CA TYR A 165 13.75 -20.59 30.29
C TYR A 165 13.16 -21.17 31.59
N SER A 166 13.76 -20.93 32.76
CA SER A 166 13.35 -21.54 34.02
C SER A 166 12.45 -20.65 34.88
N ILE A 167 12.36 -19.36 34.60
CA ILE A 167 11.53 -18.41 35.35
C ILE A 167 10.24 -18.19 34.56
N PRO A 168 9.07 -18.47 35.15
CA PRO A 168 7.83 -18.36 34.40
C PRO A 168 7.46 -16.93 33.99
N ASP A 169 7.13 -16.76 32.72
CA ASP A 169 6.70 -15.50 32.08
C ASP A 169 5.32 -15.68 31.41
N SER A 170 4.82 -14.65 30.73
CA SER A 170 3.58 -14.73 29.94
C SER A 170 3.80 -14.31 28.49
N VAL A 171 3.07 -14.96 27.57
CA VAL A 171 3.00 -14.59 26.15
C VAL A 171 1.55 -14.33 25.76
N ILE A 172 1.32 -13.19 25.12
CA ILE A 172 0.02 -12.74 24.63
C ILE A 172 0.19 -12.36 23.16
N VAL A 173 -0.68 -12.88 22.30
CA VAL A 173 -0.74 -12.50 20.88
C VAL A 173 -2.13 -11.97 20.60
N THR A 174 -2.20 -10.73 20.10
CA THR A 174 -3.45 -10.01 19.85
C THR A 174 -3.53 -9.58 18.39
N TYR A 175 -4.69 -9.74 17.78
CA TYR A 175 -4.99 -9.34 16.41
C TYR A 175 -6.35 -8.64 16.36
N GLU A 176 -6.41 -7.43 15.79
CA GLU A 176 -7.63 -6.60 15.75
C GLU A 176 -8.28 -6.39 17.14
N GLY A 177 -7.45 -6.28 18.18
CA GLY A 177 -7.91 -6.13 19.57
C GLY A 177 -8.43 -7.43 20.21
N LYS A 178 -8.47 -8.54 19.47
CA LYS A 178 -8.81 -9.87 19.99
C LYS A 178 -7.56 -10.66 20.35
N GLU A 179 -7.55 -11.26 21.53
CA GLU A 179 -6.51 -12.22 21.90
C GLU A 179 -6.65 -13.51 21.08
N LEU A 180 -5.60 -13.84 20.34
CA LEU A 180 -5.47 -15.12 19.65
C LEU A 180 -4.82 -16.17 20.56
N VAL A 181 -3.86 -15.73 21.38
CA VAL A 181 -3.15 -16.55 22.36
C VAL A 181 -2.99 -15.76 23.65
N ARG A 182 -3.21 -16.44 24.78
CA ARG A 182 -2.76 -16.01 26.10
C ARG A 182 -2.25 -17.24 26.85
N LYS A 183 -0.96 -17.26 27.17
CA LYS A 183 -0.36 -18.25 28.07
C LYS A 183 0.34 -17.50 29.19
N GLU A 184 0.00 -17.82 30.43
CA GLU A 184 0.49 -17.13 31.62
C GLU A 184 1.28 -18.10 32.50
N ASN A 185 2.30 -17.58 33.18
CA ASN A 185 3.12 -18.34 34.12
C ASN A 185 3.70 -19.64 33.50
N ILE A 186 4.26 -19.49 32.29
CA ILE A 186 4.86 -20.58 31.51
C ILE A 186 6.39 -20.52 31.53
N SER A 187 7.02 -21.70 31.54
CA SER A 187 8.47 -21.87 31.48
C SER A 187 8.85 -22.86 30.37
N GLY A 188 10.12 -22.89 29.99
CA GLY A 188 10.62 -23.74 28.91
C GLY A 188 10.28 -23.22 27.53
N SER A 189 10.39 -24.10 26.54
CA SER A 189 10.16 -23.79 25.13
C SER A 189 8.93 -24.49 24.57
N ASP A 190 8.27 -23.85 23.62
CA ASP A 190 7.10 -24.38 22.91
C ASP A 190 6.94 -23.67 21.56
N SER A 191 6.13 -24.25 20.68
CA SER A 191 5.84 -23.73 19.34
C SER A 191 4.32 -23.62 19.15
N LEU A 192 3.85 -22.47 18.71
CA LEU A 192 2.44 -22.17 18.51
C LEU A 192 2.13 -21.88 17.06
N SER A 193 1.18 -22.62 16.49
CA SER A 193 0.59 -22.35 15.18
C SER A 193 -0.73 -21.59 15.38
N ILE A 194 -0.76 -20.31 14.99
CA ILE A 194 -1.82 -19.37 15.35
C ILE A 194 -2.55 -18.91 14.08
N PRO A 195 -3.73 -19.47 13.76
CA PRO A 195 -4.53 -19.01 12.64
C PRO A 195 -5.13 -17.63 12.93
N PHE A 196 -5.16 -16.77 11.92
CA PHE A 196 -5.80 -15.46 11.98
C PHE A 196 -6.52 -15.14 10.67
N GLN A 197 -7.53 -14.28 10.76
CA GLN A 197 -8.26 -13.76 9.62
C GLN A 197 -8.96 -12.46 10.02
N GLY A 198 -8.82 -11.41 9.22
CA GLY A 198 -9.51 -10.13 9.39
C GLY A 198 -9.22 -9.16 8.25
N LYS A 199 -9.20 -7.88 8.58
CA LYS A 199 -8.93 -6.76 7.65
C LYS A 199 -7.53 -6.17 7.84
N SER A 200 -6.98 -6.25 9.05
CA SER A 200 -5.69 -5.72 9.41
C SER A 200 -4.53 -6.64 9.00
N GLY A 201 -3.40 -6.06 8.61
CA GLY A 201 -2.12 -6.77 8.54
C GLY A 201 -1.33 -6.67 9.84
N GLN A 202 -1.92 -6.26 10.96
CA GLN A 202 -1.18 -5.99 12.19
C GLN A 202 -1.44 -7.03 13.27
N VAL A 203 -0.36 -7.58 13.83
CA VAL A 203 -0.39 -8.45 15.01
C VAL A 203 0.44 -7.82 16.13
N THR A 204 -0.02 -7.91 17.37
CA THR A 204 0.74 -7.48 18.54
C THR A 204 1.19 -8.70 19.32
N VAL A 205 2.50 -8.82 19.52
CA VAL A 205 3.11 -9.78 20.44
C VAL A 205 3.52 -9.06 21.70
N GLU A 206 3.09 -9.60 22.84
CA GLU A 206 3.41 -9.08 24.16
C GLU A 206 3.98 -10.21 25.03
N ILE A 207 5.19 -9.99 25.54
CA ILE A 207 5.82 -10.82 26.55
C ILE A 207 5.79 -10.05 27.87
N VAL A 208 5.19 -10.62 28.90
CA VAL A 208 5.18 -10.05 30.25
C VAL A 208 6.21 -10.81 31.07
N GLY A 209 7.35 -10.16 31.30
CA GLY A 209 8.41 -10.69 32.15
C GLY A 209 8.02 -10.70 33.62
N ASN A 210 8.49 -11.70 34.37
CA ASN A 210 8.28 -11.78 35.80
C ASN A 210 9.03 -10.67 36.55
N GLN A 211 8.28 -9.69 37.08
CA GLN A 211 8.84 -8.51 37.78
C GLN A 211 9.46 -8.87 39.14
N ASP A 212 8.97 -9.92 39.79
CA ASP A 212 9.37 -10.28 41.17
C ASP A 212 10.63 -11.14 41.21
N LYS A 213 11.00 -11.75 40.08
CA LYS A 213 12.13 -12.68 40.01
C LYS A 213 13.27 -12.09 39.19
N SER A 214 14.33 -11.67 39.87
CA SER A 214 15.57 -11.29 39.20
C SER A 214 16.12 -12.47 38.39
N GLY A 215 16.59 -12.19 37.18
CA GLY A 215 17.11 -13.21 36.26
C GLY A 215 16.10 -13.76 35.25
N THR A 216 14.86 -13.25 35.22
CA THR A 216 13.92 -13.49 34.11
C THR A 216 14.60 -13.25 32.77
N ARG A 217 14.40 -14.20 31.84
CA ARG A 217 14.90 -14.15 30.48
C ARG A 217 13.91 -14.85 29.58
N TRP A 218 13.76 -14.32 28.38
CA TRP A 218 12.95 -14.94 27.35
C TRP A 218 13.55 -14.66 25.98
N ASN A 219 13.23 -15.51 25.03
CA ASN A 219 13.37 -15.22 23.61
C ASN A 219 12.17 -15.77 22.84
N TYR A 220 11.88 -15.18 21.70
CA TYR A 220 10.94 -15.74 20.75
C TYR A 220 11.39 -15.52 19.31
N ASN A 221 10.89 -16.37 18.42
CA ASN A 221 10.97 -16.24 16.99
C ASN A 221 9.55 -16.28 16.41
N LEU A 222 9.18 -15.24 15.67
CA LEU A 222 7.91 -15.12 14.97
C LEU A 222 8.13 -15.30 13.47
N LYS A 223 7.51 -16.33 12.90
CA LYS A 223 7.48 -16.55 11.45
C LYS A 223 6.12 -16.13 10.93
N CYS A 224 6.15 -15.14 10.05
CA CYS A 224 4.93 -14.56 9.52
C CYS A 224 4.51 -15.27 8.23
N PRO A 225 3.20 -15.32 7.94
CA PRO A 225 2.72 -15.90 6.70
C PRO A 225 3.31 -15.15 5.50
N GLN A 226 3.68 -15.92 4.47
CA GLN A 226 4.01 -15.38 3.16
C GLN A 226 2.76 -15.17 2.32
#